data_AF-A0A924SI66-F1
#
_entry.id   AF-A0A924SI66-F1
#
_cell.length_a   1.000
_cell.length_b   1.000
_cell.length_c   1.000
_cell.angle_alpha   90.00
_cell.angle_beta   90.00
_cell.angle_gamma   90.00
#
_symmetry.space_group_name_H-M   'P 1'
#
loop_
_entity.id
_entity.type
_entity.pdbx_description
1 polymer ?
#
loop_
_entity_poly.entity_id
_entity_poly.type
_entity_poly.pdbx_seq_one_letter_code
_entity_poly.pdbx_strand_id
1 'polypeptide(L)'
;MPWSRTSFNGLSNLVLADGRCNQAKSDSLAVLEHRERWAASARRVELEAAGEALAWPSEWERSQRLARGLYGRVPAGTPLWQAVGVYALAT
;
A
#
# COMPACT_ATOMS: atom_id res chain seq x y z
N MET A 1 -1.90 -0.95 1.27
CA MET A 1 -2.76 -2.07 0.79
C MET A 1 -4.08 -2.07 1.57
N PRO A 2 -5.23 -2.40 0.95
CA PRO A 2 -6.52 -2.47 1.64
C PRO A 2 -6.57 -3.55 2.72
N TRP A 3 -7.17 -3.23 3.87
CA TRP A 3 -7.38 -4.19 4.96
C TRP A 3 -8.27 -5.36 4.53
N SER A 4 -9.35 -5.10 3.77
CA SER A 4 -10.28 -6.12 3.26
C SER A 4 -9.63 -7.22 2.41
N ARG A 5 -8.40 -6.99 1.90
CA ARG A 5 -7.67 -7.95 1.06
C ARG A 5 -6.53 -8.66 1.77
N THR A 6 -6.11 -8.18 2.94
CA THR A 6 -4.86 -8.61 3.58
C THR A 6 -4.97 -8.83 5.09
N SER A 7 -6.01 -8.28 5.73
CA SER A 7 -6.14 -8.17 7.19
C SER A 7 -4.86 -7.66 7.87
N PHE A 8 -4.11 -6.80 7.17
CA PHE A 8 -2.77 -6.38 7.54
C PHE A 8 -2.72 -4.88 7.81
N ASN A 9 -2.14 -4.51 8.95
CA ASN A 9 -2.09 -3.15 9.46
C ASN A 9 -0.70 -2.76 10.00
N GLY A 10 0.39 -3.42 9.57
CA GLY A 10 1.74 -2.98 9.95
C GLY A 10 2.00 -1.53 9.53
N LEU A 11 2.81 -0.79 10.30
CA LEU A 11 3.00 0.65 10.10
C LEU A 11 3.52 0.98 8.68
N SER A 12 4.33 0.09 8.09
CA SER A 12 4.83 0.24 6.72
C SER A 12 3.75 0.14 5.63
N ASN A 13 2.56 -0.38 5.96
CA ASN A 13 1.41 -0.39 5.05
C ASN A 13 0.68 0.97 5.01
N LEU A 14 0.94 1.83 5.99
CA LEU A 14 0.27 3.11 6.15
C LEU A 14 1.01 4.19 5.37
N VAL A 15 0.23 5.11 4.80
CA VAL A 15 0.74 6.29 4.08
C VAL A 15 -0.06 7.50 4.53
N LEU A 16 0.58 8.66 4.60
CA LEU A 16 -0.13 9.91 4.74
C LEU A 16 -0.91 10.18 3.45
N ALA A 17 -2.19 10.46 3.58
CA ALA A 17 -3.07 10.70 2.45
C ALA A 17 -4.07 11.82 2.77
N ASP A 18 -4.43 12.61 1.75
CA ASP A 18 -5.60 13.48 1.80
C ASP A 18 -6.87 12.64 2.02
N GLY A 19 -7.81 13.15 2.82
CA GLY A 19 -9.04 12.44 3.17
C GLY A 19 -9.88 12.05 1.95
N ARG A 20 -9.99 12.92 0.95
CA ARG A 20 -10.73 12.64 -0.29
C ARG A 20 -10.05 11.56 -1.11
N CYS A 21 -8.72 11.59 -1.20
CA CYS A 21 -7.94 10.54 -1.86
C CYS A 21 -8.12 9.18 -1.19
N ASN A 22 -8.02 9.11 0.15
CA ASN A 22 -8.18 7.86 0.88
C ASN A 22 -9.60 7.28 0.73
N GLN A 23 -10.62 8.14 0.81
CA GLN A 23 -12.02 7.74 0.59
C GLN A 23 -12.25 7.26 -0.85
N ALA A 24 -11.76 7.99 -1.86
CA ALA A 24 -11.91 7.61 -3.26
C ALA A 24 -11.16 6.31 -3.61
N LYS A 25 -10.01 6.07 -3.00
CA LYS A 25 -9.24 4.84 -3.18
C LYS A 25 -10.00 3.63 -2.63
N SER A 26 -10.68 3.77 -1.49
CA SER A 26 -11.44 2.69 -0.84
C SER A 26 -10.60 1.38 -0.75
N ASP A 27 -11.19 0.25 -1.13
CA ASP A 27 -10.58 -1.07 -1.19
C ASP A 27 -9.88 -1.40 -2.52
N SER A 28 -9.77 -0.42 -3.43
CA SER A 28 -9.02 -0.59 -4.68
C SER A 28 -7.52 -0.69 -4.41
N LEU A 29 -6.81 -1.45 -5.24
CA LEU A 29 -5.35 -1.42 -5.27
C LEU A 29 -4.88 -0.15 -5.96
N ALA A 30 -3.77 0.42 -5.50
CA ALA A 30 -3.15 1.54 -6.19
C ALA A 30 -2.43 1.05 -7.47
N VAL A 31 -2.20 1.93 -8.44
CA VAL A 31 -1.35 1.62 -9.61
C VAL A 31 0.05 1.14 -9.20
N LEU A 32 0.69 0.34 -10.08
CA LEU A 32 2.01 -0.24 -9.83
C LEU A 32 3.07 0.81 -9.53
N GLU A 33 3.01 1.97 -10.20
CA GLU A 33 3.92 3.09 -9.97
C GLU A 33 3.90 3.56 -8.50
N HIS A 34 2.73 3.68 -7.88
CA HIS A 34 2.62 4.05 -6.46
C HIS A 34 3.22 2.97 -5.56
N ARG A 35 3.01 1.69 -5.90
CA ARG A 35 3.60 0.55 -5.18
C ARG A 35 5.13 0.54 -5.30
N GLU A 36 5.67 0.87 -6.47
CA GLU A 36 7.11 0.91 -6.71
C GLU A 36 7.78 2.06 -5.96
N ARG A 37 7.17 3.27 -6.01
CA ARG A 37 7.64 4.42 -5.22
C ARG A 37 7.63 4.13 -3.72
N TRP A 38 6.56 3.49 -3.23
CA TRP A 38 6.48 3.05 -1.83
C TRP A 38 7.59 2.04 -1.49
N ALA A 39 7.78 1.02 -2.34
CA ALA A 39 8.76 -0.04 -2.12
C ALA A 39 10.21 0.46 -2.19
N ALA A 40 10.48 1.50 -2.98
CA ALA A 40 11.78 2.16 -3.11
C ALA A 40 12.01 3.23 -2.04
N SER A 41 11.04 3.51 -1.18
CA SER A 41 11.19 4.56 -0.16
C SER A 41 12.29 4.20 0.85
N ALA A 42 13.20 5.14 1.10
CA ALA A 42 14.28 4.98 2.08
C ALA A 42 13.80 5.06 3.54
N ARG A 43 12.48 5.11 3.78
CA ARG A 43 11.87 5.39 5.09
C ARG A 43 11.82 4.18 6.02
N ARG A 44 12.34 3.03 5.59
CA ARG A 44 12.35 1.79 6.40
C ARG A 44 12.87 2.04 7.82
N VAL A 45 14.04 2.65 7.95
CA VAL A 45 14.69 2.89 9.25
C VAL A 45 13.84 3.81 10.13
N GLU A 46 13.28 4.86 9.55
CA GLU A 46 12.38 5.79 10.25
C GLU A 46 11.11 5.08 10.75
N LEU A 47 10.54 4.19 9.93
CA LEU A 47 9.33 3.44 10.26
C LEU A 47 9.59 2.34 11.29
N GLU A 48 10.77 1.71 11.29
CA GLU A 48 11.20 0.79 12.35
C GLU A 48 11.32 1.53 13.68
N ALA A 49 12.05 2.66 13.72
CA ALA A 49 12.18 3.48 14.92
C ALA A 49 10.83 4.02 15.43
N ALA A 50 9.96 4.51 14.52
CA ALA A 50 8.62 4.94 14.89
C ALA A 50 7.78 3.78 15.44
N GLY A 51 7.93 2.59 14.88
CA GLY A 51 7.21 1.41 15.34
C GLY A 51 7.59 0.97 16.75
N GLU A 52 8.87 1.06 17.10
CA GLU A 52 9.36 0.84 18.46
C GLU A 52 8.77 1.87 19.44
N ALA A 53 8.83 3.16 19.08
CA ALA A 53 8.33 4.25 19.93
C ALA A 53 6.81 4.19 20.18
N LEU A 54 6.04 3.71 19.20
CA LEU A 54 4.58 3.63 19.24
C LEU A 54 4.06 2.27 19.71
N ALA A 55 4.94 1.31 20.00
CA ALA A 55 4.57 -0.10 20.21
C ALA A 55 3.71 -0.68 19.06
N TRP A 56 3.96 -0.23 17.83
CA TRP A 56 3.30 -0.68 16.60
C TRP A 56 4.33 -1.17 15.59
N PRO A 57 4.50 -2.50 15.43
CA PRO A 57 5.53 -3.04 14.54
C PRO A 57 5.49 -2.47 13.11
N SER A 58 6.66 -2.14 12.57
CA SER A 58 6.77 -1.62 11.20
C SER A 58 6.35 -2.65 10.15
N GLU A 59 6.70 -3.91 10.39
CA GLU A 59 6.43 -5.06 9.52
C GLU A 59 6.84 -4.82 8.05
N TRP A 60 7.99 -4.17 7.80
CA TRP A 60 8.44 -3.79 6.46
C TRP A 60 8.55 -4.98 5.50
N GLU A 61 9.29 -6.04 5.86
CA GLU A 61 9.46 -7.21 4.98
C GLU A 61 8.15 -7.94 4.74
N ARG A 62 7.27 -8.01 5.75
CA ARG A 62 5.95 -8.62 5.61
C ARG A 62 5.07 -7.80 4.67
N SER A 63 5.13 -6.47 4.78
CA SER A 63 4.43 -5.54 3.88
C SER A 63 4.87 -5.77 2.42
N GLN A 64 6.18 -5.88 2.18
CA GLN A 64 6.73 -6.11 0.84
C GLN A 64 6.29 -7.45 0.25
N ARG A 65 6.32 -8.52 1.05
CA ARG A 65 5.85 -9.86 0.63
C ARG A 65 4.36 -9.87 0.31
N LEU A 66 3.53 -9.27 1.18
CA LEU A 66 2.09 -9.17 0.95
C LEU A 66 1.77 -8.34 -0.29
N ALA A 67 2.45 -7.20 -0.48
CA ALA A 67 2.28 -6.38 -1.68
C ALA A 67 2.65 -7.18 -2.94
N ARG A 68 3.81 -7.84 -2.96
CA ARG A 68 4.23 -8.66 -4.11
C ARG A 68 3.21 -9.75 -4.44
N GLY A 69 2.73 -10.49 -3.42
CA GLY A 69 1.74 -11.54 -3.62
C GLY A 69 0.36 -11.02 -4.02
N LEU A 70 -0.05 -9.86 -3.51
CA LEU A 70 -1.32 -9.24 -3.84
C LEU A 70 -1.34 -8.77 -5.29
N TYR A 71 -0.33 -8.01 -5.70
CA TYR A 71 -0.21 -7.49 -7.06
C TYR A 71 0.05 -8.59 -8.10
N GLY A 72 0.84 -9.61 -7.77
CA GLY A 72 1.12 -10.73 -8.67
C GLY A 72 -0.06 -11.67 -8.95
N ARG A 73 -1.20 -11.50 -8.26
CA ARG A 73 -2.43 -12.28 -8.48
C ARG A 73 -3.57 -11.44 -9.05
N VAL A 74 -3.33 -10.17 -9.36
CA VAL A 74 -4.34 -9.29 -9.96
C VAL A 74 -4.56 -9.72 -11.41
N PRO A 75 -5.78 -10.08 -11.81
CA PRO A 75 -6.07 -10.37 -13.21
C PRO A 75 -5.81 -9.13 -14.09
N ALA A 76 -5.28 -9.35 -15.29
CA ALA A 76 -5.19 -8.29 -16.30
C ALA A 76 -6.58 -7.67 -16.55
N GLY A 77 -6.63 -6.36 -16.78
CA GLY A 77 -7.89 -5.61 -16.90
C GLY A 77 -8.53 -5.23 -15.57
N THR A 78 -7.97 -5.62 -14.41
CA THR A 78 -8.48 -5.14 -13.11
C THR A 78 -8.21 -3.64 -12.96
N PRO A 79 -9.21 -2.82 -12.59
CA PRO A 79 -9.00 -1.41 -12.30
C PRO A 79 -8.07 -1.21 -11.09
N LEU A 80 -7.03 -0.40 -11.29
CA LEU A 80 -6.08 0.07 -10.29
C LEU A 80 -6.26 1.58 -10.11
N TRP A 81 -6.44 2.01 -8.86
CA TRP A 81 -6.63 3.40 -8.50
C TRP A 81 -5.35 4.21 -8.71
N GLN A 82 -5.44 5.32 -9.45
CA GLN A 82 -4.34 6.24 -9.67
C GLN A 82 -4.53 7.56 -8.93
N ALA A 83 -5.76 8.10 -9.01
CA ALA A 83 -6.18 9.34 -8.38
C ALA A 83 -7.71 9.36 -8.24
N VAL A 84 -8.28 10.41 -7.63
CA VAL A 84 -9.73 10.58 -7.51
C VAL A 84 -10.37 10.52 -8.91
N GLY A 85 -11.24 9.52 -9.14
CA GLY A 85 -11.93 9.31 -10.41
C GLY A 85 -11.06 8.76 -11.55
N VAL A 86 -9.80 8.42 -11.31
CA VAL A 86 -8.86 7.96 -12.33
C VAL A 86 -8.35 6.55 -12.00
N TYR A 87 -8.55 5.63 -12.95
CA TYR A 87 -8.12 4.24 -12.85
C TYR A 87 -7.33 3.83 -14.09
N ALA A 88 -6.28 3.04 -13.89
CA ALA A 88 -5.57 2.33 -14.93
C ALA A 88 -5.91 0.85 -14.87
N LEU A 89 -5.70 0.11 -15.96
CA LEU A 89 -5.92 -1.33 -15.97
C LEU A 89 -4.61 -2.06 -15.64
N ALA A 90 -4.70 -3.09 -14.79
CA ALA A 90 -3.59 -4.02 -14.59
C ALA A 90 -3.21 -4.69 -15.92
N THR A 91 -1.91 -4.76 -16.20
CA THR A 91 -1.32 -5.41 -17.39
C THR A 91 -0.74 -6.76 -17.06
#